data_AF-M1VV16-F1
#
_entry.id   AF-M1VV16-F1
#
_cell.length_a   1.000
_cell.length_b   1.000
_cell.length_c   1.000
_cell.angle_alpha   90.00
_cell.angle_beta   90.00
_cell.angle_gamma   90.00
#
_symmetry.space_group_name_H-M   'P 1'
#
loop_
_entity.id
_entity.type
_entity.pdbx_description
1 polymer ?
#
loop_
_entity_poly.entity_id
_entity_poly.type
_entity_poly.pdbx_seq_one_letter_code
_entity_poly.pdbx_strand_id
1 'polypeptide(L)'
;MAQQKVILPASSAAILEPHLPPSTAPSSLPARPFVTLTFATSLDSSLSLAPGVRTRLSGPGSKAMTHYLRSRHAAILIGVSTLLADNPGLNCRLEGTTSQPRPIILDPHLRWTPEPSDQVLTLCRAGAGLAPFVLTGVRVDDIPPQQVQLLHDHGGKYVHVPAASPTGSGSDARSRFAWEDVLSALLAEGLLSVMIEGGAHVINSLLEPAHHALVDAVIVTIAPTWLGRGGVVVSPNRVHDAEGQPCAAARLSGLSWLPLGEDVVMCGRLPSP
;
A
#
# COMPACT_ATOMS: atom_id res chain seq x y z
N MET A 1 -26.05 5.39 -2.61
CA MET A 1 -25.98 5.89 -1.22
C MET A 1 -24.63 6.59 -1.03
N ALA A 2 -24.61 7.81 -0.52
CA ALA A 2 -23.36 8.53 -0.26
C ALA A 2 -22.53 7.80 0.80
N GLN A 3 -21.23 7.61 0.58
CA GLN A 3 -20.35 6.97 1.56
C GLN A 3 -20.16 7.91 2.77
N GLN A 4 -20.29 7.38 3.98
CA GLN A 4 -20.17 8.16 5.21
C GLN A 4 -18.75 8.76 5.35
N LYS A 5 -18.67 10.07 5.60
CA LYS A 5 -17.40 10.76 5.90
C LYS A 5 -16.89 10.34 7.29
N VAL A 6 -15.58 10.44 7.49
CA VAL A 6 -14.92 10.09 8.76
C VAL A 6 -14.08 11.26 9.27
N ILE A 7 -13.96 11.37 10.60
CA ILE A 7 -13.15 12.39 11.28
C ILE A 7 -12.10 11.67 12.11
N LEU A 8 -10.84 12.12 12.02
CA LEU A 8 -9.79 11.75 12.96
C LEU A 8 -9.57 12.90 13.95
N PRO A 9 -9.57 12.67 15.28
CA PRO A 9 -9.28 13.72 16.25
C PRO A 9 -7.92 14.38 16.01
N ALA A 10 -7.83 15.70 16.20
CA ALA A 10 -6.59 16.45 15.97
C ALA A 10 -5.42 15.98 16.85
N SER A 11 -5.70 15.55 18.08
CA SER A 11 -4.70 14.95 18.98
C SER A 11 -4.13 13.64 18.43
N SER A 12 -4.98 12.80 17.82
CA SER A 12 -4.54 11.57 17.15
C SER A 12 -3.75 11.88 15.88
N ALA A 13 -4.18 12.86 15.08
CA ALA A 13 -3.47 13.32 13.90
C ALA A 13 -2.06 13.83 14.23
N ALA A 14 -1.92 14.61 15.31
CA ALA A 14 -0.63 15.15 15.75
C ALA A 14 0.43 14.08 16.07
N ILE A 15 0.01 12.89 16.53
CA ILE A 15 0.91 11.75 16.79
C ILE A 15 1.42 11.13 15.48
N LEU A 16 0.64 11.21 14.40
CA LEU A 16 0.98 10.66 13.09
C LEU A 16 1.90 11.59 12.29
N GLU A 17 1.75 12.91 12.40
CA GLU A 17 2.47 13.90 11.58
C GLU A 17 3.99 13.67 11.46
N PRO A 18 4.74 13.28 12.51
CA PRO A 18 6.18 12.98 12.37
C PRO A 18 6.54 11.80 11.46
N HIS A 19 5.54 10.99 11.08
CA HIS A 19 5.65 9.79 10.24
C HIS A 19 5.03 9.97 8.85
N LEU A 20 4.56 11.17 8.52
CA LEU A 20 3.91 11.47 7.25
C LEU A 20 4.85 12.14 6.25
N PRO A 21 4.50 12.11 4.94
CA PRO A 21 5.18 12.94 3.95
C PRO A 21 5.18 14.42 4.38
N PRO A 22 6.28 15.15 4.16
CA PRO A 22 6.34 16.58 4.47
C PRO A 22 5.22 17.37 3.78
N SER A 23 4.55 18.25 4.54
CA SER A 23 3.47 19.10 3.99
C SER A 23 3.96 20.18 3.04
N THR A 24 5.23 20.55 3.14
CA THR A 24 5.86 21.56 2.31
C THR A 24 6.48 20.91 1.07
N ALA A 25 6.28 21.52 -0.09
CA ALA A 25 6.96 21.09 -1.31
C ALA A 25 8.49 21.11 -1.10
N PRO A 26 9.21 20.08 -1.56
CA PRO A 26 10.66 20.04 -1.42
C PRO A 26 11.30 21.11 -2.32
N SER A 27 12.45 21.65 -1.90
CA SER A 27 13.20 22.66 -2.67
C SER A 27 13.83 22.10 -3.95
N SER A 28 13.99 20.78 -4.03
CA SER A 28 14.44 20.04 -5.22
C SER A 28 13.66 18.73 -5.33
N LEU A 29 13.65 18.12 -6.53
CA LEU A 29 13.04 16.81 -6.71
C LEU A 29 13.74 15.75 -5.83
N PRO A 30 12.99 14.92 -5.10
CA PRO A 30 13.58 13.85 -4.30
C PRO A 30 14.06 12.70 -5.20
N ALA A 31 14.99 11.88 -4.70
CA ALA A 31 15.49 10.71 -5.43
C ALA A 31 14.45 9.59 -5.58
N ARG A 32 13.49 9.51 -4.65
CA ARG A 32 12.35 8.59 -4.69
C ARG A 32 11.15 9.22 -3.97
N PRO A 33 9.92 8.73 -4.21
CA PRO A 33 8.75 9.12 -3.41
C PRO A 33 8.95 8.79 -1.92
N PHE A 34 8.29 9.55 -1.05
CA PHE A 34 8.13 9.16 0.35
C PHE A 34 7.23 7.93 0.44
N VAL A 35 7.67 6.88 1.15
CA VAL A 35 6.99 5.60 1.24
C VAL A 35 6.52 5.34 2.68
N THR A 36 5.21 5.25 2.85
CA THR A 36 4.59 4.73 4.08
C THR A 36 4.11 3.32 3.84
N LEU A 37 4.69 2.33 4.52
CA LEU A 37 4.16 0.98 4.59
C LEU A 37 3.14 0.89 5.72
N THR A 38 1.92 0.49 5.44
CA THR A 38 0.88 0.41 6.46
C THR A 38 -0.07 -0.76 6.25
N PHE A 39 -0.48 -1.39 7.34
CA PHE A 39 -1.37 -2.54 7.30
C PHE A 39 -2.05 -2.75 8.65
N ALA A 40 -3.13 -3.53 8.65
CA ALA A 40 -3.83 -3.94 9.86
C ALA A 40 -3.68 -5.46 10.06
N THR A 41 -3.30 -5.87 11.26
CA THR A 41 -3.20 -7.28 11.67
C THR A 41 -4.07 -7.57 12.87
N SER A 42 -4.45 -8.83 13.02
CA SER A 42 -4.84 -9.41 14.29
C SER A 42 -3.64 -9.55 15.25
N LEU A 43 -3.88 -10.00 16.48
CA LEU A 43 -2.86 -10.25 17.50
C LEU A 43 -1.85 -11.34 17.08
N ASP A 44 -2.27 -12.28 16.25
CA ASP A 44 -1.45 -13.33 15.64
C ASP A 44 -0.84 -12.94 14.28
N SER A 45 -0.70 -11.63 14.01
CA SER A 45 -0.06 -11.07 12.81
C SER A 45 -0.73 -11.45 11.48
N SER A 46 -2.01 -11.83 11.50
CA SER A 46 -2.78 -12.19 10.31
C SER A 46 -3.49 -10.98 9.70
N LEU A 47 -3.42 -10.86 8.38
CA LEU A 47 -4.14 -9.88 7.55
C LEU A 47 -5.53 -10.38 7.16
N SER A 48 -5.70 -11.69 7.00
CA SER A 48 -6.97 -12.30 6.62
C SER A 48 -7.15 -13.71 7.16
N LEU A 49 -8.40 -14.16 7.26
CA LEU A 49 -8.78 -15.52 7.68
C LEU A 49 -8.25 -16.60 6.73
N ALA A 50 -8.14 -16.29 5.44
CA ALA A 50 -7.59 -17.16 4.40
C ALA A 50 -7.16 -16.35 3.17
N PRO A 51 -6.35 -16.91 2.26
CA PRO A 51 -6.03 -16.27 0.99
C PRO A 51 -7.29 -15.90 0.19
N GLY A 52 -7.35 -14.65 -0.27
CA GLY A 52 -8.50 -14.15 -1.04
C GLY A 52 -9.77 -13.85 -0.24
N VAL A 53 -9.76 -14.04 1.08
CA VAL A 53 -10.92 -13.76 1.94
C VAL A 53 -10.81 -12.37 2.55
N ARG A 54 -11.76 -11.50 2.20
CA ARG A 54 -11.91 -10.18 2.82
C ARG A 54 -12.15 -10.31 4.32
N THR A 55 -11.24 -9.78 5.13
CA THR A 55 -11.33 -9.80 6.59
C THR A 55 -11.31 -8.39 7.14
N ARG A 56 -12.25 -8.07 8.03
CA ARG A 56 -12.34 -6.74 8.65
C ARG A 56 -11.65 -6.76 10.00
N LEU A 57 -10.46 -6.17 10.06
CA LEU A 57 -9.68 -6.02 11.30
C LEU A 57 -9.91 -4.65 11.93
N SER A 58 -9.73 -3.58 11.17
CA SER A 58 -9.82 -2.20 11.66
C SER A 58 -11.21 -1.81 12.16
N GLY A 59 -11.26 -1.29 13.39
CA GLY A 59 -12.39 -0.57 13.97
C GLY A 59 -12.64 0.82 13.35
N PRO A 60 -13.61 1.59 13.87
CA PRO A 60 -13.96 2.91 13.34
C PRO A 60 -12.82 3.93 13.42
N GLY A 61 -12.07 3.96 14.54
CA GLY A 61 -10.97 4.91 14.76
C GLY A 61 -9.79 4.67 13.82
N SER A 62 -9.32 3.42 13.72
CA SER A 62 -8.27 3.04 12.79
C SER A 62 -8.67 3.23 11.32
N LYS A 63 -9.96 3.02 10.97
CA LYS A 63 -10.47 3.40 9.64
C LYS A 63 -10.39 4.90 9.40
N ALA A 64 -10.76 5.74 10.37
CA ALA A 64 -10.61 7.18 10.23
C ALA A 64 -9.14 7.58 10.02
N MET A 65 -8.22 6.93 10.73
CA MET A 65 -6.78 7.09 10.50
C MET A 65 -6.37 6.68 9.08
N THR A 66 -6.79 5.52 8.56
CA THR A 66 -6.48 5.11 7.17
C THR A 66 -6.91 6.19 6.17
N HIS A 67 -8.10 6.77 6.34
CA HIS A 67 -8.58 7.86 5.49
C HIS A 67 -7.77 9.15 5.65
N TYR A 68 -7.31 9.44 6.86
CA TYR A 68 -6.37 10.54 7.10
C TYR A 68 -5.03 10.30 6.40
N LEU A 69 -4.42 9.12 6.53
CA LEU A 69 -3.19 8.75 5.80
C LEU A 69 -3.37 8.91 4.30
N ARG A 70 -4.48 8.42 3.73
CA ARG A 70 -4.82 8.59 2.31
C ARG A 70 -4.89 10.05 1.87
N SER A 71 -5.37 10.95 2.73
CA SER A 71 -5.42 12.39 2.42
C SER A 71 -4.04 13.05 2.36
N ARG A 72 -3.03 12.41 2.95
CA ARG A 72 -1.67 12.94 3.14
C ARG A 72 -0.67 12.34 2.14
N HIS A 73 -1.12 11.45 1.25
CA HIS A 73 -0.28 10.82 0.22
C HIS A 73 -0.79 11.15 -1.17
N ALA A 74 0.13 11.30 -2.13
CA ALA A 74 -0.22 11.49 -3.53
C ALA A 74 -0.76 10.19 -4.17
N ALA A 75 -0.34 9.04 -3.67
CA ALA A 75 -0.71 7.73 -4.18
C ALA A 75 -1.02 6.72 -3.07
N ILE A 76 -1.85 5.73 -3.40
CA ILE A 76 -2.12 4.55 -2.58
C ILE A 76 -1.85 3.30 -3.42
N LEU A 77 -1.02 2.38 -2.93
CA LEU A 77 -0.58 1.21 -3.68
C LEU A 77 -1.06 -0.09 -3.04
N ILE A 78 -1.58 -0.99 -3.88
CA ILE A 78 -1.88 -2.38 -3.52
C ILE A 78 -1.42 -3.35 -4.62
N GLY A 79 -1.22 -4.62 -4.26
CA GLY A 79 -1.09 -5.70 -5.24
C GLY A 79 -2.41 -6.12 -5.86
N VAL A 80 -2.39 -6.60 -7.11
CA VAL A 80 -3.57 -7.06 -7.86
C VAL A 80 -4.40 -8.12 -7.13
N SER A 81 -3.77 -9.01 -6.36
CA SER A 81 -4.50 -10.03 -5.60
C SER A 81 -5.45 -9.40 -4.56
N THR A 82 -5.10 -8.26 -3.98
CA THR A 82 -5.96 -7.52 -3.06
C THR A 82 -7.09 -6.82 -3.81
N LEU A 83 -6.82 -6.25 -4.99
CA LEU A 83 -7.84 -5.66 -5.85
C LEU A 83 -8.92 -6.68 -6.20
N LEU A 84 -8.52 -7.87 -6.67
CA LEU A 84 -9.42 -8.94 -7.09
C LEU A 84 -10.22 -9.55 -5.92
N ALA A 85 -9.61 -9.64 -4.74
CA ALA A 85 -10.28 -10.23 -3.56
C ALA A 85 -11.29 -9.26 -2.92
N ASP A 86 -10.93 -7.98 -2.81
CA ASP A 86 -11.68 -7.04 -1.97
C ASP A 86 -12.55 -6.04 -2.75
N ASN A 87 -12.31 -5.89 -4.07
CA ASN A 87 -12.86 -4.82 -4.92
C ASN A 87 -12.87 -3.46 -4.19
N PRO A 88 -11.70 -2.96 -3.72
CA PRO A 88 -11.62 -1.78 -2.87
C PRO A 88 -11.88 -0.49 -3.66
N GLY A 89 -12.35 0.54 -2.95
CA GLY A 89 -12.53 1.86 -3.53
C GLY A 89 -11.28 2.74 -3.57
N LEU A 90 -10.31 2.47 -2.69
CA LEU A 90 -9.01 3.17 -2.56
C LEU A 90 -9.08 4.71 -2.44
N ASN A 91 -10.26 5.30 -2.29
CA ASN A 91 -10.46 6.74 -2.11
C ASN A 91 -10.26 7.20 -0.66
N CYS A 92 -10.09 8.51 -0.49
CA CYS A 92 -10.17 9.20 0.80
C CYS A 92 -11.59 9.68 1.07
N ARG A 93 -12.08 9.46 2.29
CA ARG A 93 -13.40 9.89 2.80
C ARG A 93 -13.28 10.73 4.06
N LEU A 94 -12.09 11.27 4.34
CA LEU A 94 -11.88 12.15 5.47
C LEU A 94 -12.71 13.42 5.27
N GLU A 95 -13.36 13.89 6.34
CA GLU A 95 -14.11 15.14 6.32
C GLU A 95 -13.18 16.35 6.19
N GLY A 96 -13.63 17.39 5.47
CA GLY A 96 -12.87 18.63 5.30
C GLY A 96 -11.76 18.60 4.24
N THR A 97 -11.54 17.48 3.56
CA THR A 97 -10.56 17.39 2.46
C THR A 97 -11.21 16.97 1.15
N THR A 98 -10.67 17.51 0.05
CA THR A 98 -10.97 17.08 -1.33
C THR A 98 -9.81 16.29 -1.93
N SER A 99 -8.70 16.14 -1.20
CA SER A 99 -7.53 15.38 -1.65
C SER A 99 -7.87 13.91 -1.82
N GLN A 100 -7.50 13.34 -2.97
CA GLN A 100 -7.66 11.94 -3.30
C GLN A 100 -6.31 11.36 -3.70
N PRO A 101 -5.84 10.26 -3.07
CA PRO A 101 -4.64 9.59 -3.54
C PRO A 101 -4.93 8.89 -4.88
N ARG A 102 -3.96 8.90 -5.78
CA ARG A 102 -4.01 8.10 -7.01
C ARG A 102 -3.92 6.60 -6.64
N PRO A 103 -4.90 5.76 -7.01
CA PRO A 103 -4.75 4.33 -6.84
C PRO A 103 -3.67 3.78 -7.75
N ILE A 104 -2.77 2.97 -7.21
CA ILE A 104 -1.70 2.29 -7.91
C ILE A 104 -1.88 0.79 -7.72
N ILE A 105 -1.98 0.06 -8.83
CA ILE A 105 -2.16 -1.39 -8.81
C ILE A 105 -0.90 -2.04 -9.37
N LEU A 106 -0.23 -2.86 -8.55
CA LEU A 106 0.84 -3.73 -9.04
C LEU A 106 0.22 -4.99 -9.65
N ASP A 107 0.29 -5.08 -10.97
CA ASP A 107 -0.21 -6.22 -11.75
C ASP A 107 0.80 -6.66 -12.83
N PRO A 108 1.90 -7.33 -12.43
CA PRO A 108 2.99 -7.67 -13.35
C PRO A 108 2.55 -8.51 -14.56
N HIS A 109 1.46 -9.26 -14.44
CA HIS A 109 0.99 -10.23 -15.41
C HIS A 109 -0.38 -9.88 -16.00
N LEU A 110 -0.86 -8.64 -15.82
CA LEU A 110 -2.15 -8.18 -16.35
C LEU A 110 -3.32 -9.12 -15.98
N ARG A 111 -3.38 -9.54 -14.72
CA ARG A 111 -4.42 -10.44 -14.19
C ARG A 111 -5.77 -9.74 -14.02
N TRP A 112 -5.78 -8.45 -13.77
CA TRP A 112 -7.02 -7.69 -13.63
C TRP A 112 -7.48 -7.20 -15.00
N THR A 113 -8.70 -7.58 -15.36
CA THR A 113 -9.44 -7.02 -16.49
C THR A 113 -10.40 -5.97 -15.94
N PRO A 114 -10.18 -4.67 -16.20
CA PRO A 114 -11.03 -3.63 -15.63
C PRO A 114 -12.46 -3.70 -16.16
N GLU A 115 -13.43 -3.60 -15.26
CA GLU A 115 -14.84 -3.50 -15.59
C GLU A 115 -15.41 -2.17 -15.07
N PRO A 116 -16.38 -1.54 -15.76
CA PRO A 116 -17.02 -0.34 -15.23
C PRO A 116 -17.57 -0.51 -13.81
N SER A 117 -18.04 -1.70 -13.45
CA SER A 117 -18.54 -2.08 -12.12
C SER A 117 -17.48 -2.11 -11.01
N ASP A 118 -16.18 -2.09 -11.34
CA ASP A 118 -15.13 -2.07 -10.33
C ASP A 118 -15.29 -0.85 -9.42
N GLN A 119 -15.11 -1.07 -8.12
CA GLN A 119 -15.43 -0.06 -7.10
C GLN A 119 -14.57 1.19 -7.28
N VAL A 120 -13.29 1.02 -7.65
CA VAL A 120 -12.37 2.14 -7.93
C VAL A 120 -12.87 3.00 -9.11
N LEU A 121 -13.37 2.37 -10.18
CA LEU A 121 -13.89 3.08 -11.36
C LEU A 121 -15.27 3.69 -11.09
N THR A 122 -16.12 2.99 -10.33
CA THR A 122 -17.42 3.51 -9.87
C THR A 122 -17.26 4.78 -9.05
N LEU A 123 -16.29 4.81 -8.13
CA LEU A 123 -16.01 6.00 -7.33
C LEU A 123 -15.39 7.13 -8.15
N CYS A 124 -14.51 6.81 -9.10
CA CYS A 124 -13.97 7.80 -10.03
C CYS A 124 -15.08 8.49 -10.83
N ARG A 125 -16.01 7.72 -11.42
CA ARG A 125 -17.16 8.30 -12.17
C ARG A 125 -18.08 9.14 -11.29
N ALA A 126 -18.19 8.80 -10.01
CA ALA A 126 -18.97 9.58 -9.05
C ALA A 126 -18.22 10.85 -8.55
N GLY A 127 -17.02 11.13 -9.04
CA GLY A 127 -16.19 12.26 -8.58
C GLY A 127 -15.67 12.09 -7.14
N ALA A 128 -15.72 10.87 -6.60
CA ALA A 128 -15.39 10.53 -5.21
C ALA A 128 -14.06 9.77 -5.08
N GLY A 129 -13.25 9.74 -6.14
CA GLY A 129 -11.97 9.06 -6.23
C GLY A 129 -11.30 9.31 -7.58
N LEU A 130 -10.16 8.67 -7.81
CA LEU A 130 -9.40 8.76 -9.06
C LEU A 130 -9.30 7.37 -9.70
N ALA A 131 -9.20 7.31 -11.02
CA ALA A 131 -8.93 6.05 -11.72
C ALA A 131 -7.49 5.56 -11.45
N PRO A 132 -7.26 4.24 -11.46
CA PRO A 132 -5.96 3.69 -11.12
C PRO A 132 -4.90 3.92 -12.19
N PHE A 133 -3.63 3.98 -11.77
CA PHE A 133 -2.50 3.62 -12.63
C PHE A 133 -2.14 2.15 -12.36
N VAL A 134 -2.02 1.37 -13.42
CA VAL A 134 -1.69 -0.06 -13.34
C VAL A 134 -0.25 -0.26 -13.79
N LEU A 135 0.62 -0.64 -12.86
CA LEU A 135 2.01 -0.98 -13.17
C LEU A 135 2.05 -2.44 -13.62
N THR A 136 2.48 -2.67 -14.86
CA THR A 136 2.43 -3.98 -15.53
C THR A 136 3.74 -4.30 -16.26
N GLY A 137 4.11 -5.58 -16.32
CA GLY A 137 5.25 -6.05 -17.11
C GLY A 137 4.90 -6.31 -18.58
N VAL A 138 3.62 -6.20 -18.92
CA VAL A 138 3.13 -6.30 -20.31
C VAL A 138 3.29 -4.95 -20.99
N ARG A 139 3.83 -4.91 -22.21
CA ARG A 139 3.93 -3.66 -22.97
C ARG A 139 2.54 -3.13 -23.24
N VAL A 140 2.35 -1.81 -23.15
CA VAL A 140 1.03 -1.18 -23.34
C VAL A 140 0.43 -1.50 -24.71
N ASP A 141 1.27 -1.62 -25.76
CA ASP A 141 0.86 -1.98 -27.11
C ASP A 141 0.24 -3.40 -27.21
N ASP A 142 0.54 -4.27 -26.25
CA ASP A 142 0.06 -5.66 -26.19
C ASP A 142 -1.21 -5.81 -25.34
N ILE A 143 -1.70 -4.71 -24.73
CA ILE A 143 -2.92 -4.69 -23.92
C ILE A 143 -4.13 -4.46 -24.82
N PRO A 144 -5.27 -5.17 -24.63
CA PRO A 144 -6.48 -4.94 -25.41
C PRO A 144 -6.87 -3.45 -25.42
N PRO A 145 -7.04 -2.82 -26.61
CA PRO A 145 -7.28 -1.38 -26.71
C PRO A 145 -8.48 -0.89 -25.90
N GLN A 146 -9.53 -1.72 -25.76
CA GLN A 146 -10.70 -1.37 -24.95
C GLN A 146 -10.36 -1.20 -23.46
N GLN A 147 -9.43 -2.00 -22.92
CA GLN A 147 -9.01 -1.87 -21.52
C GLN A 147 -8.18 -0.60 -21.31
N VAL A 148 -7.27 -0.31 -22.24
CA VAL A 148 -6.47 0.92 -22.21
C VAL A 148 -7.38 2.14 -22.26
N GLN A 149 -8.34 2.15 -23.19
CA GLN A 149 -9.30 3.24 -23.35
C GLN A 149 -10.17 3.42 -22.10
N LEU A 150 -10.66 2.32 -21.52
CA LEU A 150 -11.50 2.38 -20.31
C LEU A 150 -10.80 3.09 -19.15
N LEU A 151 -9.53 2.82 -18.89
CA LEU A 151 -8.78 3.54 -17.85
C LEU A 151 -8.51 4.99 -18.27
N HIS A 152 -8.09 5.20 -19.53
CA HIS A 152 -7.75 6.52 -20.05
C HIS A 152 -8.92 7.51 -19.98
N ASP A 153 -10.14 7.06 -20.31
CA ASP A 153 -11.37 7.87 -20.25
C ASP A 153 -11.68 8.41 -18.85
N HIS A 154 -11.11 7.78 -17.81
CA HIS A 154 -11.26 8.17 -16.41
C HIS A 154 -9.98 8.79 -15.82
N GLY A 155 -8.99 9.10 -16.66
CA GLY A 155 -7.69 9.66 -16.25
C GLY A 155 -6.80 8.65 -15.53
N GLY A 156 -7.02 7.36 -15.72
CA GLY A 156 -6.13 6.26 -15.34
C GLY A 156 -5.30 5.80 -16.55
N LYS A 157 -4.34 4.88 -16.34
CA LYS A 157 -3.52 4.33 -17.43
C LYS A 157 -2.76 3.08 -17.00
N TYR A 158 -2.22 2.38 -17.99
CA TYR A 158 -1.18 1.36 -17.78
C TYR A 158 0.20 2.01 -17.86
N VAL A 159 1.08 1.64 -16.94
CA VAL A 159 2.48 2.05 -16.90
C VAL A 159 3.32 0.79 -17.00
N HIS A 160 4.07 0.65 -18.09
CA HIS A 160 4.95 -0.49 -18.28
C HIS A 160 6.18 -0.34 -17.38
N VAL A 161 6.44 -1.36 -16.55
CA VAL A 161 7.64 -1.48 -15.72
C VAL A 161 8.37 -2.75 -16.16
N PRO A 162 9.66 -2.67 -16.55
CA PRO A 162 10.42 -3.85 -16.90
C PRO A 162 10.39 -4.88 -15.75
N ALA A 163 10.24 -6.14 -16.12
CA ALA A 163 10.44 -7.24 -15.18
C ALA A 163 11.88 -7.20 -14.64
N ALA A 164 12.06 -7.36 -13.32
CA ALA A 164 13.40 -7.59 -12.79
C ALA A 164 13.95 -8.88 -13.40
N SER A 165 15.23 -8.87 -13.78
CA SER A 165 15.92 -10.11 -14.14
C SER A 165 15.81 -11.09 -12.95
N PRO A 166 15.55 -12.38 -13.17
CA PRO A 166 15.42 -13.35 -12.08
C PRO A 166 16.77 -13.51 -11.36
N THR A 167 17.01 -12.71 -10.34
CA THR A 167 18.16 -12.84 -9.44
C THR A 167 17.77 -13.76 -8.29
N GLY A 168 17.65 -15.06 -8.57
CA GLY A 168 17.41 -16.06 -7.53
C GLY A 168 17.18 -17.46 -8.06
N SER A 169 18.00 -18.41 -7.61
CA SER A 169 17.73 -19.85 -7.76
C SER A 169 16.71 -20.28 -6.72
N GLY A 170 15.43 -20.05 -7.00
CA GLY A 170 14.31 -20.44 -6.15
C GLY A 170 13.04 -20.61 -6.97
N SER A 171 12.14 -21.50 -6.54
CA SER A 171 10.92 -21.92 -7.24
C SER A 171 9.81 -20.85 -7.34
N ASP A 172 10.10 -19.57 -7.06
CA ASP A 172 9.14 -18.47 -7.18
C ASP A 172 9.52 -17.54 -8.35
N ALA A 173 9.73 -18.15 -9.52
CA ALA A 173 10.04 -17.53 -10.80
C ALA A 173 8.85 -16.77 -11.43
N ARG A 174 8.05 -16.09 -10.60
CA ARG A 174 7.10 -15.08 -11.10
C ARG A 174 7.88 -13.80 -11.31
N SER A 175 7.69 -13.17 -12.47
CA SER A 175 8.25 -11.86 -12.75
C SER A 175 7.86 -10.89 -11.65
N ARG A 176 8.83 -10.40 -10.89
CA ARG A 176 8.65 -9.37 -9.86
C ARG A 176 9.21 -8.06 -10.41
N PHE A 177 8.61 -6.94 -10.06
CA PHE A 177 9.25 -5.64 -10.28
C PHE A 177 10.30 -5.43 -9.20
N ALA A 178 11.41 -4.78 -9.55
CA ALA A 178 12.27 -4.18 -8.53
C ALA A 178 11.54 -2.99 -7.91
N TRP A 179 11.68 -2.82 -6.59
CA TRP A 179 10.99 -1.72 -5.90
C TRP A 179 11.51 -0.36 -6.35
N GLU A 180 12.78 -0.27 -6.73
CA GLU A 180 13.41 0.91 -7.30
C GLU A 180 12.72 1.32 -8.61
N ASP A 181 12.40 0.36 -9.48
CA ASP A 181 11.70 0.62 -10.74
C ASP A 181 10.24 1.06 -10.49
N VAL A 182 9.57 0.44 -9.52
CA VAL A 182 8.22 0.85 -9.10
C VAL A 182 8.23 2.29 -8.61
N LEU A 183 9.15 2.64 -7.71
CA LEU A 183 9.26 3.97 -7.13
C LEU A 183 9.70 5.01 -8.17
N SER A 184 10.58 4.63 -9.11
CA SER A 184 10.98 5.48 -10.23
C SER A 184 9.81 5.76 -11.17
N ALA A 185 8.99 4.76 -11.47
CA ALA A 185 7.77 4.93 -12.26
C ALA A 185 6.79 5.88 -11.58
N LEU A 186 6.58 5.77 -10.26
CA LEU A 186 5.74 6.71 -9.51
C LEU A 186 6.28 8.13 -9.54
N LEU A 187 7.60 8.30 -9.39
CA LEU A 187 8.24 9.62 -9.45
C LEU A 187 8.11 10.26 -10.83
N ALA A 188 8.25 9.48 -11.90
CA ALA A 188 8.05 9.94 -13.28
C ALA A 188 6.60 10.42 -13.54
N GLU A 189 5.64 9.89 -12.78
CA GLU A 189 4.24 10.33 -12.77
C GLU A 189 3.97 11.53 -11.84
N GLY A 190 5.01 12.12 -11.25
CA GLY A 190 4.90 13.24 -10.31
C GLY A 190 4.33 12.86 -8.94
N LEU A 191 4.26 11.55 -8.62
CA LEU A 191 3.73 11.06 -7.36
C LEU A 191 4.84 11.04 -6.30
N LEU A 192 4.97 12.13 -5.55
CA LEU A 192 6.05 12.34 -4.58
C LEU A 192 5.88 11.58 -3.26
N SER A 193 4.73 10.94 -3.05
CA SER A 193 4.51 10.09 -1.87
C SER A 193 3.51 8.97 -2.17
N VAL A 194 3.75 7.80 -1.57
CA VAL A 194 2.92 6.61 -1.72
C VAL A 194 2.67 5.92 -0.39
N MET A 195 1.40 5.62 -0.13
CA MET A 195 0.93 4.79 0.96
C MET A 195 0.73 3.37 0.46
N ILE A 196 1.48 2.40 0.96
CA ILE A 196 1.41 1.00 0.55
C ILE A 196 0.57 0.22 1.58
N GLU A 197 -0.65 -0.15 1.22
CA GLU A 197 -1.65 -0.73 2.14
C GLU A 197 -1.81 -2.26 2.00
N GLY A 198 -1.58 -2.82 0.81
CA GLY A 198 -2.28 -4.04 0.42
C GLY A 198 -1.45 -5.05 -0.34
N GLY A 199 -1.62 -6.31 0.07
CA GLY A 199 -1.00 -7.50 -0.51
C GLY A 199 0.06 -8.05 0.43
N ALA A 200 -0.19 -9.24 0.98
CA ALA A 200 0.77 -9.84 1.91
C ALA A 200 2.16 -10.02 1.31
N HIS A 201 2.23 -10.36 0.02
CA HIS A 201 3.51 -10.43 -0.69
C HIS A 201 4.19 -9.07 -0.77
N VAL A 202 3.44 -8.01 -1.12
CA VAL A 202 3.92 -6.63 -1.16
C VAL A 202 4.47 -6.20 0.20
N ILE A 203 3.68 -6.37 1.26
CA ILE A 203 4.04 -6.00 2.63
C ILE A 203 5.29 -6.78 3.08
N ASN A 204 5.30 -8.10 2.94
CA ASN A 204 6.43 -8.91 3.38
C ASN A 204 7.71 -8.60 2.59
N SER A 205 7.62 -8.31 1.29
CA SER A 205 8.80 -7.93 0.49
C SER A 205 9.45 -6.64 1.00
N LEU A 206 8.66 -5.61 1.33
CA LEU A 206 9.19 -4.33 1.84
C LEU A 206 9.76 -4.43 3.26
N LEU A 207 9.41 -5.49 4.00
CA LEU A 207 9.98 -5.78 5.32
C LEU A 207 11.30 -6.57 5.24
N GLU A 208 11.71 -7.04 4.05
CA GLU A 208 13.02 -7.66 3.87
C GLU A 208 14.14 -6.62 4.00
N PRO A 209 15.28 -6.95 4.63
CA PRO A 209 16.39 -6.01 4.86
C PRO A 209 16.84 -5.23 3.62
N ALA A 210 16.82 -5.87 2.45
CA ALA A 210 17.22 -5.25 1.19
C ALA A 210 16.37 -4.02 0.82
N HIS A 211 15.14 -3.92 1.32
CA HIS A 211 14.20 -2.85 0.99
C HIS A 211 13.99 -1.85 2.13
N HIS A 212 14.65 -2.00 3.28
CA HIS A 212 14.44 -1.12 4.44
C HIS A 212 14.72 0.35 4.12
N ALA A 213 15.75 0.62 3.32
CA ALA A 213 16.10 1.98 2.88
C ALA A 213 15.04 2.63 1.96
N LEU A 214 14.11 1.83 1.42
CA LEU A 214 13.04 2.31 0.53
C LEU A 214 11.79 2.72 1.30
N VAL A 215 11.69 2.44 2.60
CA VAL A 215 10.50 2.71 3.43
C VAL A 215 10.83 3.78 4.47
N ASP A 216 10.10 4.90 4.43
CA ASP A 216 10.32 6.02 5.35
C ASP A 216 9.55 5.88 6.67
N ALA A 217 8.38 5.25 6.61
CA ALA A 217 7.52 5.02 7.77
C ALA A 217 6.81 3.67 7.69
N VAL A 218 6.64 3.03 8.85
CA VAL A 218 5.83 1.83 9.05
C VAL A 218 4.73 2.14 10.05
N ILE A 219 3.47 1.94 9.65
CA ILE A 219 2.29 2.19 10.48
C ILE A 219 1.44 0.92 10.55
N VAL A 220 1.43 0.26 11.71
CA VAL A 220 0.74 -1.02 11.91
C VAL A 220 -0.45 -0.82 12.85
N THR A 221 -1.64 -1.21 12.39
CA THR A 221 -2.83 -1.33 13.26
C THR A 221 -2.90 -2.76 13.81
N ILE A 222 -3.05 -2.91 15.12
CA ILE A 222 -3.23 -4.19 15.79
C ILE A 222 -4.66 -4.22 16.33
N ALA A 223 -5.50 -5.07 15.75
CA ALA A 223 -6.85 -5.34 16.21
C ALA A 223 -6.82 -6.39 17.35
N PRO A 224 -7.68 -6.26 18.38
CA PRO A 224 -7.68 -7.12 19.56
C PRO A 224 -8.39 -8.46 19.30
N THR A 225 -7.98 -9.17 18.26
CA THR A 225 -8.59 -10.43 17.83
C THR A 225 -7.52 -11.44 17.41
N TRP A 226 -7.85 -12.73 17.44
CA TRP A 226 -7.05 -13.81 16.85
C TRP A 226 -7.82 -14.37 15.66
N LEU A 227 -7.18 -14.54 14.51
CA LEU A 227 -7.82 -15.17 13.35
C LEU A 227 -7.59 -16.68 13.29
N GLY A 228 -6.49 -17.15 13.89
CA GLY A 228 -6.13 -18.56 13.89
C GLY A 228 -5.31 -18.97 12.66
N ARG A 229 -4.97 -20.26 12.62
CA ARG A 229 -4.12 -20.83 11.56
C ARG A 229 -4.83 -20.86 10.21
N GLY A 230 -4.04 -20.78 9.13
CA GLY A 230 -4.54 -20.82 7.75
C GLY A 230 -4.79 -19.43 7.14
N GLY A 231 -4.65 -18.38 7.96
CA GLY A 231 -4.68 -17.00 7.51
C GLY A 231 -3.44 -16.57 6.73
N VAL A 232 -3.56 -15.40 6.12
CA VAL A 232 -2.43 -14.73 5.46
C VAL A 232 -1.71 -13.87 6.48
N VAL A 233 -0.42 -14.09 6.69
CA VAL A 233 0.35 -13.45 7.77
C VAL A 233 1.39 -12.45 7.27
N VAL A 234 1.70 -11.46 8.11
CA VAL A 234 2.92 -10.65 7.99
C VAL A 234 4.02 -11.33 8.77
N SER A 235 4.95 -11.96 8.06
CA SER A 235 6.12 -12.64 8.60
C SER A 235 7.18 -12.67 7.49
N PRO A 236 8.08 -11.68 7.40
CA PRO A 236 9.14 -11.67 6.41
C PRO A 236 10.08 -12.89 6.60
N ASN A 237 10.89 -13.15 5.57
CA ASN A 237 11.86 -14.24 5.60
C ASN A 237 12.83 -14.11 6.79
N ARG A 238 13.24 -15.25 7.35
CA ARG A 238 14.23 -15.29 8.44
C ARG A 238 15.58 -14.78 7.94
N VAL A 239 16.19 -13.92 8.74
CA VAL A 239 17.54 -13.39 8.49
C VAL A 239 18.52 -14.07 9.43
N HIS A 240 19.76 -14.23 8.97
CA HIS A 240 20.87 -14.77 9.75
C HIS A 240 22.02 -13.75 9.75
N ASP A 241 22.77 -13.69 10.84
CA ASP A 241 23.99 -12.87 10.92
C ASP A 241 25.19 -13.53 10.19
N ALA A 242 26.37 -12.91 10.29
CA ALA A 242 27.58 -13.38 9.62
C ALA A 242 28.02 -14.78 10.11
N GLU A 243 27.65 -15.13 11.35
CA GLU A 243 27.91 -16.41 12.00
C GLU A 243 26.81 -17.45 11.72
N GLY A 244 25.81 -17.10 10.92
CA GLY A 244 24.70 -17.98 10.54
C GLY A 244 23.64 -18.17 11.64
N GLN A 245 23.65 -17.35 12.70
CA GLN A 245 22.64 -17.40 13.75
C GLN A 245 21.39 -16.61 13.35
N PRO A 246 20.18 -17.11 13.67
CA PRO A 246 18.95 -16.37 13.40
C PRO A 246 18.93 -15.03 14.14
N CYS A 247 18.64 -13.95 13.42
CA CYS A 247 18.48 -12.61 13.97
C CYS A 247 17.14 -11.99 13.55
N ALA A 248 16.79 -10.85 14.16
CA ALA A 248 15.55 -10.15 13.84
C ALA A 248 15.62 -9.57 12.42
N ALA A 249 14.62 -9.86 11.59
CA ALA A 249 14.57 -9.34 10.23
C ALA A 249 14.48 -7.81 10.18
N ALA A 250 13.83 -7.19 11.16
CA ALA A 250 13.76 -5.74 11.33
C ALA A 250 13.54 -5.38 12.80
N ARG A 251 14.08 -4.23 13.23
CA ARG A 251 13.73 -3.60 14.51
C ARG A 251 13.43 -2.13 14.28
N LEU A 252 12.16 -1.76 14.48
CA LEU A 252 11.70 -0.39 14.27
C LEU A 252 12.25 0.56 15.35
N SER A 253 12.47 1.81 14.95
CA SER A 253 12.90 2.91 15.82
C SER A 253 11.97 4.12 15.70
N GLY A 254 12.15 5.13 16.56
CA GLY A 254 11.34 6.35 16.54
C GLY A 254 9.86 6.09 16.85
N LEU A 255 9.57 5.16 17.75
CA LEU A 255 8.22 4.63 17.93
C LEU A 255 7.23 5.66 18.47
N SER A 256 5.99 5.57 17.99
CA SER A 256 4.83 6.23 18.57
C SER A 256 3.66 5.25 18.65
N TRP A 257 2.91 5.29 19.75
CA TRP A 257 1.77 4.41 19.99
C TRP A 257 0.50 5.22 20.14
N LEU A 258 -0.55 4.82 19.42
CA LEU A 258 -1.81 5.53 19.34
C LEU A 258 -2.98 4.56 19.52
N PRO A 259 -3.65 4.57 20.68
CA PRO A 259 -4.92 3.87 20.84
C PRO A 259 -6.02 4.52 20.00
N LEU A 260 -6.80 3.73 19.26
CA LEU A 260 -7.93 4.18 18.43
C LEU A 260 -9.16 3.28 18.65
N GLY A 261 -9.91 3.57 19.71
CA GLY A 261 -10.98 2.68 20.16
C GLY A 261 -10.37 1.44 20.81
N GLU A 262 -10.72 0.26 20.32
CA GLU A 262 -10.17 -1.02 20.80
C GLU A 262 -8.88 -1.44 20.07
N ASP A 263 -8.56 -0.79 18.96
CA ASP A 263 -7.32 -1.02 18.22
C ASP A 263 -6.17 -0.21 18.82
N VAL A 264 -4.94 -0.70 18.64
CA VAL A 264 -3.72 0.08 18.89
C VAL A 264 -2.92 0.21 17.60
N VAL A 265 -2.40 1.42 17.35
CA VAL A 265 -1.55 1.71 16.20
C VAL A 265 -0.12 1.97 16.66
N MET A 266 0.83 1.31 16.02
CA MET A 266 2.26 1.59 16.15
C MET A 266 2.74 2.33 14.90
N CYS A 267 3.45 3.43 15.09
CA CYS A 267 4.20 4.11 14.04
C CYS A 267 5.70 3.99 14.35
N GLY A 268 6.53 3.86 13.32
CA GLY A 268 7.98 3.81 13.47
C GLY A 268 8.70 3.80 12.14
N ARG A 269 10.02 3.64 12.17
CA ARG A 269 10.87 3.61 10.99
C ARG A 269 11.71 2.35 10.96
N LEU A 270 11.88 1.75 9.78
CA LEU A 270 12.83 0.66 9.59
C LEU A 270 14.26 1.16 9.83
N PRO A 271 15.18 0.28 10.23
CA PRO A 271 16.57 0.67 10.38
C PRO A 271 17.11 1.14 9.02
N SER A 272 17.81 2.28 9.02
CA SER A 272 18.65 2.64 7.87
C SER A 272 19.86 1.70 7.86
N PRO A 273 20.28 1.22 6.67
CA PRO A 273 21.50 0.43 6.53
C PRO A 273 22.75 1.19 7.00
#